data_AF-A0A0A9ZA84-F1
#
_entry.id   AF-A0A0A9ZA84-F1
#
_cell.length_a   1.000
_cell.length_b   1.000
_cell.length_c   1.000
_cell.angle_alpha   90.00
_cell.angle_beta   90.00
_cell.angle_gamma   90.00
#
_symmetry.space_group_name_H-M   'P 1'
#
loop_
_entity.id
_entity.type
_entity.pdbx_description
1 polymer ?
#
loop_
_entity_poly.entity_id
_entity_poly.type
_entity_poly.pdbx_seq_one_letter_code
_entity_poly.pdbx_strand_id
1 'polypeptide(L)'
;MSLYFSVMGANIRSLVSILSCACKLSDQVILVAHESQLEVLAVHSSASSHLSIIAKRNFFDKYIVQKDKSAVTIDEPGLGAPLFVCLSAKSVMTTLLRQNTASLRAVYFCHHYTGAEENCNNSRDEAGNHTQTKDD
;
A
#
# COMPACT_ATOMS: atom_id res chain seq x y z
N MET A 1 -4.84 5.99 6.71
CA MET A 1 -5.57 4.93 5.93
C MET A 1 -5.02 3.56 6.32
N SER A 2 -5.82 2.48 6.27
CA SER A 2 -5.32 1.13 6.59
C SER A 2 -5.92 0.05 5.69
N LEU A 3 -5.15 -1.02 5.48
CA LEU A 3 -5.53 -2.25 4.79
C LEU A 3 -5.28 -3.43 5.70
N TYR A 4 -6.30 -4.24 5.91
CA TYR A 4 -6.18 -5.54 6.58
C TYR A 4 -6.90 -6.60 5.77
N PHE A 5 -6.24 -7.72 5.53
CA PHE A 5 -6.91 -8.91 5.02
C PHE A 5 -6.32 -10.20 5.57
N SER A 6 -7.14 -11.25 5.58
CA SER A 6 -6.72 -12.61 5.88
C SER A 6 -7.22 -13.59 4.83
N VAL A 7 -6.39 -14.59 4.53
CA VAL A 7 -6.73 -15.71 3.64
C VAL A 7 -6.38 -17.02 4.32
N MET A 8 -7.34 -17.94 4.36
CA MET A 8 -7.29 -19.23 5.02
C MET A 8 -7.79 -20.33 4.08
N GLY A 9 -7.53 -21.59 4.46
CA GLY A 9 -8.07 -22.76 3.77
C GLY A 9 -7.68 -22.85 2.29
N ALA A 10 -8.68 -23.09 1.43
CA ALA A 10 -8.47 -23.37 0.01
C ALA A 10 -7.90 -22.17 -0.78
N ASN A 11 -8.18 -20.94 -0.33
CA ASN A 11 -7.80 -19.72 -1.03
C ASN A 11 -6.32 -19.35 -0.85
N ILE A 12 -5.62 -19.95 0.12
CA ILE A 12 -4.18 -19.71 0.35
C ILE A 12 -3.38 -20.04 -0.91
N ARG A 13 -3.63 -21.20 -1.52
CA ARG A 13 -2.91 -21.63 -2.72
C ARG A 13 -3.16 -20.67 -3.89
N SER A 14 -4.38 -20.18 -4.03
CA SER A 14 -4.72 -19.17 -5.03
C SER A 14 -3.98 -17.87 -4.78
N LEU A 15 -3.95 -17.37 -3.53
CA LEU A 15 -3.22 -16.14 -3.18
C LEU A 15 -1.72 -16.28 -3.46
N VAL A 16 -1.11 -17.40 -3.04
CA VAL A 16 0.30 -17.74 -3.30
C VAL A 16 0.59 -17.77 -4.79
N SER A 17 -0.32 -18.34 -5.60
CA SER A 17 -0.17 -18.41 -7.05
C SER A 17 -0.24 -17.03 -7.70
N ILE A 18 -1.22 -16.20 -7.31
CA ILE A 18 -1.38 -14.82 -7.77
C ILE A 18 -0.10 -14.01 -7.51
N LEU A 19 0.38 -14.05 -6.26
CA LEU A 19 1.58 -13.32 -5.86
C LEU A 19 2.83 -13.87 -6.55
N SER A 20 2.92 -15.18 -6.77
CA SER A 20 4.03 -15.80 -7.53
C SER A 20 4.05 -15.31 -8.98
N CYS A 21 2.90 -15.23 -9.64
CA CYS A 21 2.79 -14.70 -11.00
C CYS A 21 3.23 -13.23 -11.06
N ALA A 22 2.75 -12.42 -10.12
CA ALA A 22 3.12 -11.00 -10.02
C ALA A 22 4.63 -10.81 -9.78
N CYS A 23 5.21 -11.56 -8.83
CA CYS A 23 6.63 -11.49 -8.50
C CYS A 23 7.57 -12.00 -9.61
N LYS A 24 7.07 -12.85 -10.52
CA LYS A 24 7.84 -13.30 -11.69
C LYS A 24 7.87 -12.24 -12.80
N LEU A 25 6.85 -11.38 -12.87
CA LEU A 25 6.73 -10.35 -13.90
C LEU A 25 7.49 -9.07 -13.54
N SER A 26 7.52 -8.71 -12.26
CA SER A 26 8.03 -7.43 -11.78
C SER A 26 8.80 -7.58 -10.47
N ASP A 27 9.81 -6.73 -10.27
CA ASP A 27 10.52 -6.58 -9.00
C ASP A 27 9.65 -5.91 -7.91
N GLN A 28 8.56 -5.27 -8.32
CA GLN A 28 7.58 -4.61 -7.45
C GLN A 28 6.17 -5.14 -7.72
N VAL A 29 5.47 -5.49 -6.65
CA VAL A 29 4.07 -5.87 -6.67
C VAL A 29 3.27 -4.79 -5.96
N ILE A 30 2.30 -4.22 -6.65
CA ILE A 30 1.46 -3.14 -6.13
C ILE A 30 0.12 -3.76 -5.73
N LEU A 31 -0.29 -3.54 -4.50
CA LEU A 31 -1.62 -3.85 -4.01
C LEU A 31 -2.46 -2.58 -4.07
N VAL A 32 -3.58 -2.61 -4.80
CA VAL A 32 -4.57 -1.53 -4.84
C VAL A 32 -5.79 -1.98 -4.07
N ALA A 33 -6.03 -1.35 -2.93
CA ALA A 33 -7.14 -1.69 -2.05
C ALA A 33 -8.36 -0.82 -2.34
N HIS A 34 -9.46 -1.50 -2.71
CA HIS A 34 -10.78 -0.92 -2.86
C HIS A 34 -11.71 -1.46 -1.76
N GLU A 35 -12.86 -0.83 -1.52
CA GLU A 35 -13.76 -1.27 -0.44
C GLU A 35 -14.31 -2.69 -0.60
N SER A 36 -14.41 -3.18 -1.85
CA SER A 36 -15.01 -4.47 -2.19
C SER A 36 -14.04 -5.47 -2.83
N GLN A 37 -12.80 -5.08 -3.07
CA GLN A 37 -11.83 -5.92 -3.79
C GLN A 37 -10.39 -5.44 -3.57
N LEU A 38 -9.45 -6.37 -3.72
CA LEU A 38 -8.03 -6.10 -3.81
C LEU A 38 -7.56 -6.38 -5.24
N GLU A 39 -6.88 -5.42 -5.83
CA GLU A 39 -6.17 -5.64 -7.09
C GLU A 39 -4.68 -5.86 -6.82
N VAL A 40 -4.12 -6.87 -7.47
CA VAL A 40 -2.68 -7.14 -7.50
C VAL A 40 -2.15 -6.75 -8.87
N LEU A 41 -1.31 -5.72 -8.89
CA LEU A 41 -0.68 -5.18 -10.09
C LEU A 41 0.81 -5.50 -10.11
N ALA A 42 1.31 -5.88 -11.29
CA ALA A 42 2.72 -5.98 -11.58
C ALA A 42 2.98 -5.49 -13.00
N VAL A 43 3.99 -4.65 -13.17
CA VAL A 43 4.37 -4.09 -14.48
C VAL A 43 5.81 -4.47 -14.74
N HIS A 44 6.07 -5.08 -15.90
CA HIS A 44 7.43 -5.43 -16.27
C HIS A 44 8.29 -4.16 -16.41
N SER A 45 9.58 -4.24 -16.11
CA SER A 45 10.48 -3.08 -16.05
C SER A 45 10.59 -2.28 -17.35
N SER A 46 10.40 -2.94 -18.51
CA SER A 46 10.34 -2.29 -19.83
C SER A 46 8.99 -1.63 -20.15
N ALA A 47 8.02 -1.69 -19.23
CA ALA A 47 6.64 -1.27 -19.43
C ALA A 47 5.91 -1.94 -20.62
N SER A 48 6.45 -3.02 -21.19
CA SER A 48 5.87 -3.70 -22.36
C SER A 48 4.74 -4.66 -22.01
N SER A 49 4.58 -5.02 -20.73
CA SER A 49 3.56 -5.96 -20.26
C SER A 49 3.21 -5.68 -18.81
N HIS A 50 1.94 -5.93 -18.46
CA HIS A 50 1.45 -5.83 -17.10
C HIS A 50 0.53 -7.01 -16.77
N LEU A 51 0.37 -7.25 -15.48
CA LEU A 51 -0.57 -8.20 -14.89
C LEU A 51 -1.46 -7.43 -13.92
N SER A 52 -2.77 -7.61 -14.06
CA SER A 52 -3.77 -7.16 -13.10
C SER A 52 -4.63 -8.35 -12.71
N ILE A 53 -4.69 -8.65 -11.41
CA ILE A 53 -5.53 -9.72 -10.87
C ILE A 53 -6.41 -9.14 -9.77
N ILE A 54 -7.73 -9.30 -9.93
CA ILE A 54 -8.73 -8.80 -8.98
C ILE A 54 -9.23 -9.94 -8.10
N ALA A 55 -9.02 -9.82 -6.79
CA ALA A 55 -9.62 -10.67 -5.77
C ALA A 55 -10.80 -9.93 -5.12
N LYS A 56 -12.01 -10.43 -5.35
CA LYS A 56 -13.23 -9.88 -4.71
C LYS A 56 -13.24 -10.15 -3.22
N ARG A 57 -14.02 -9.37 -2.45
CA ARG A 57 -14.13 -9.48 -0.99
C ARG A 57 -14.36 -10.91 -0.46
N ASN A 58 -15.14 -11.73 -1.17
CA ASN A 58 -15.44 -13.12 -0.79
C ASN A 58 -14.25 -14.09 -0.96
N PHE A 59 -13.16 -13.64 -1.58
CA PHE A 59 -11.89 -14.38 -1.62
C PHE A 59 -11.21 -14.43 -0.24
N PHE A 60 -11.47 -13.42 0.59
CA PHE A 60 -10.82 -13.24 1.89
C PHE A 60 -11.75 -13.69 3.02
N ASP A 61 -11.19 -14.29 4.06
CA ASP A 61 -11.93 -14.59 5.29
C ASP A 61 -12.28 -13.30 6.05
N LYS A 62 -11.38 -12.32 5.98
CA LYS A 62 -11.60 -10.97 6.50
C LYS A 62 -10.92 -9.98 5.56
N TYR A 63 -11.64 -8.93 5.21
CA TYR A 63 -11.15 -7.85 4.34
C TYR A 63 -11.68 -6.52 4.85
N ILE A 64 -10.76 -5.62 5.21
CA ILE A 64 -11.05 -4.32 5.78
C ILE A 64 -10.14 -3.30 5.10
N VAL A 65 -10.77 -2.27 4.56
CA VAL A 65 -10.09 -1.05 4.11
C VAL A 65 -10.66 0.10 4.92
N GLN A 66 -9.80 0.80 5.66
CA GLN A 66 -10.20 1.97 6.44
C GLN A 66 -9.67 3.22 5.73
N LYS A 67 -10.59 4.00 5.19
CA LYS A 67 -10.30 5.34 4.69
C LYS A 67 -10.22 6.31 5.87
N ASP A 68 -9.28 7.25 5.85
CA ASP A 68 -9.29 8.34 6.83
C ASP A 68 -10.49 9.22 6.56
N LYS A 69 -11.28 9.46 7.62
CA LYS A 69 -12.49 10.28 7.53
C LYS A 69 -12.19 11.78 7.39
N SER A 70 -10.93 12.19 7.55
CA SER A 70 -10.51 13.60 7.57
C SER A 70 -10.23 14.21 6.18
N ALA A 71 -10.18 13.40 5.12
CA ALA A 71 -10.01 13.92 3.77
C ALA A 71 -11.38 14.33 3.17
N VAL A 72 -11.90 15.47 3.62
CA VAL A 72 -12.98 16.16 2.90
C VAL A 72 -12.37 16.70 1.61
N THR A 73 -12.46 15.93 0.53
CA THR A 73 -12.22 16.42 -0.82
C THR A 73 -13.58 16.71 -1.44
N ILE A 74 -13.76 17.97 -1.84
CA ILE A 74 -14.95 18.47 -2.51
C ILE A 74 -15.00 17.83 -3.90
N ASP A 75 -16.12 17.19 -4.20
CA ASP A 75 -16.64 16.74 -5.50
C ASP A 75 -15.94 15.60 -6.28
N GLU A 76 -16.25 14.35 -5.87
CA GLU A 76 -16.98 13.38 -6.70
C GLU A 76 -17.73 12.38 -5.79
N PRO A 77 -18.97 11.95 -6.12
CA PRO A 77 -19.68 10.98 -5.31
C PRO A 77 -19.07 9.59 -5.51
N GLY A 78 -18.18 9.18 -4.60
CA GLY A 78 -18.05 7.75 -4.28
C GLY A 78 -16.68 7.08 -4.38
N LEU A 79 -15.57 7.75 -4.72
CA LEU A 79 -14.25 7.11 -4.70
C LEU A 79 -13.21 7.95 -3.97
N GLY A 80 -13.24 7.92 -2.62
CA GLY A 80 -12.05 8.29 -1.85
C GLY A 80 -10.82 7.53 -2.38
N ALA A 81 -9.68 8.23 -2.51
CA ALA A 81 -8.48 7.73 -3.19
C ALA A 81 -8.13 6.28 -2.77
N PRO A 82 -7.81 5.37 -3.71
CA PRO A 82 -7.44 4.02 -3.37
C PRO A 82 -6.15 3.97 -2.56
N LEU A 83 -6.07 3.04 -1.61
CA LEU A 83 -4.85 2.80 -0.84
C LEU A 83 -3.92 1.90 -1.67
N PHE A 84 -2.72 2.41 -1.95
CA PHE A 84 -1.68 1.68 -2.67
C PHE A 84 -0.62 1.18 -1.70
N VAL A 85 -0.26 -0.10 -1.80
CA VAL A 85 0.88 -0.66 -1.07
C VAL A 85 1.85 -1.29 -2.06
N CYS A 86 3.07 -0.75 -2.15
CA CYS A 86 4.12 -1.33 -2.96
C CYS A 86 4.95 -2.33 -2.14
N LEU A 87 5.07 -3.54 -2.65
CA LEU A 87 5.82 -4.64 -2.04
C LEU A 87 6.99 -5.02 -2.94
N SER A 88 8.16 -5.25 -2.34
CA SER A 88 9.27 -5.86 -3.08
C SER A 88 8.95 -7.32 -3.37
N ALA A 89 9.03 -7.72 -4.64
CA ALA A 89 8.85 -9.11 -5.07
C ALA A 89 9.83 -10.05 -4.36
N LYS A 90 11.07 -9.59 -4.12
CA LYS A 90 12.07 -10.36 -3.37
C LYS A 90 11.60 -10.67 -1.95
N SER A 91 11.03 -9.68 -1.25
CA SER A 91 10.51 -9.87 0.10
C SER A 91 9.29 -10.78 0.13
N VAL A 92 8.35 -10.63 -0.81
CA VAL A 92 7.18 -11.53 -0.93
C VAL A 92 7.62 -12.96 -1.20
N MET A 93 8.57 -13.15 -2.12
CA MET A 93 9.11 -14.46 -2.46
C MET A 93 9.78 -15.13 -1.26
N THR A 94 10.62 -14.42 -0.50
CA THR A 94 11.32 -15.00 0.66
C THR A 94 10.41 -15.31 1.84
N THR A 95 9.39 -14.48 2.08
CA THR A 95 8.53 -14.60 3.26
C THR A 95 7.33 -15.51 3.03
N LEU A 96 6.66 -15.43 1.89
CA LEU A 96 5.42 -16.15 1.64
C LEU A 96 5.63 -17.37 0.74
N LEU A 97 6.47 -17.25 -0.30
CA LEU A 97 6.54 -18.24 -1.37
C LEU A 97 7.64 -19.29 -1.16
N ARG A 98 8.67 -18.98 -0.35
CA ARG A 98 9.72 -19.92 0.06
C ARG A 98 9.44 -20.64 1.37
N GLN A 99 8.45 -20.21 2.14
CA GLN A 99 7.98 -20.99 3.28
C GLN A 99 7.33 -22.28 2.75
N ASN A 100 7.46 -23.37 3.50
CA ASN A 100 6.86 -24.64 3.13
C ASN A 100 5.33 -24.48 3.02
N THR A 101 4.83 -24.22 1.81
CA THR A 101 3.42 -23.89 1.57
C THR A 101 2.48 -25.02 1.98
N ALA A 102 3.00 -26.25 2.16
CA ALA A 102 2.23 -27.38 2.66
C ALA A 102 1.81 -27.22 4.14
N SER A 103 2.52 -26.42 4.94
CA SER A 103 2.15 -26.15 6.34
C SER A 103 1.47 -24.81 6.56
N LEU A 104 1.34 -23.97 5.51
CA LEU A 104 0.74 -22.65 5.62
C LEU A 104 -0.78 -22.77 5.87
N ARG A 105 -1.22 -22.32 7.05
CA ARG A 105 -2.64 -22.41 7.50
C ARG A 105 -3.44 -21.13 7.31
N ALA A 106 -2.75 -19.99 7.28
CA ALA A 106 -3.34 -18.68 7.10
C ALA A 106 -2.29 -17.69 6.64
N VAL A 107 -2.73 -16.67 5.91
CA VAL A 107 -1.94 -15.49 5.55
C VAL A 107 -2.66 -14.28 6.11
N TYR A 108 -1.93 -13.45 6.85
CA TYR A 108 -2.43 -12.19 7.38
C TYR A 108 -1.62 -11.06 6.79
N PHE A 109 -2.32 -10.03 6.33
CA PHE A 109 -1.71 -8.80 5.86
C PHE A 109 -2.30 -7.64 6.64
N CYS A 110 -1.43 -6.78 7.16
CA CYS A 110 -1.81 -5.56 7.83
C CYS A 110 -0.87 -4.44 7.38
N HIS A 111 -1.46 -3.37 6.89
CA HIS A 111 -0.77 -2.13 6.61
C HIS A 111 -1.55 -0.98 7.24
N HIS A 112 -0.88 -0.19 8.06
CA HIS A 112 -1.43 1.02 8.65
C HIS A 112 -0.58 2.19 8.20
N TYR A 113 -1.16 3.07 7.39
CA TYR A 113 -0.57 4.35 7.03
C TYR A 113 -0.99 5.38 8.07
N THR A 114 -0.07 5.70 8.98
CA THR A 114 -0.10 6.95 9.73
C THR A 114 0.41 8.01 8.78
N GLY A 115 -0.45 8.94 8.34
CA GLY A 115 0.04 10.13 7.66
C GLY A 115 1.13 10.75 8.51
N ALA A 116 2.28 11.07 7.92
CA ALA A 116 3.20 11.97 8.58
C ALA A 116 2.40 13.25 8.86
N GLU A 117 2.25 13.61 10.12
CA GLU A 117 1.88 14.97 10.46
C GLU A 117 2.96 15.86 9.85
N GLU A 118 2.68 16.46 8.70
CA GLU A 118 3.43 17.59 8.18
C GLU A 118 3.22 18.75 9.15
N ASN A 119 3.97 18.76 10.24
CA ASN A 119 4.39 20.00 10.87
C ASN A 119 5.86 20.25 10.50
N CYS A 120 6.12 20.33 9.19
CA CYS A 120 7.33 20.95 8.67
C CYS A 120 7.13 22.46 8.61
N ASN A 121 6.93 23.10 9.75
CA ASN A 121 7.30 24.50 9.89
C ASN A 121 8.82 24.54 10.05
N ASN A 122 9.51 24.49 8.91
CA ASN A 122 10.93 24.74 8.81
C ASN A 122 11.26 26.14 9.36
N SER A 123 12.22 26.12 10.27
CA SER A 123 13.01 27.24 10.78
C SER A 123 13.60 28.10 9.66
N ARG A 124 13.49 29.43 9.75
CA ARG A 124 14.55 30.46 9.52
C ARG A 124 13.94 31.82 9.19
N ASP A 125 13.92 32.71 10.19
CA ASP A 125 14.11 34.14 10.00
C ASP A 125 15.14 34.61 11.04
N GLU A 126 16.40 34.20 10.85
CA GLU A 126 17.55 35.02 11.24
C GLU A 126 18.12 35.60 9.94
N ALA A 127 17.65 36.79 9.59
CA ALA A 127 18.35 37.71 8.71
C ALA A 127 18.38 39.06 9.43
N GLY A 128 19.58 39.50 9.79
CA GLY A 128 19.81 40.58 10.73
C GLY A 128 19.33 41.94 10.25
N ASN A 129 19.10 42.82 11.21
CA ASN A 129 19.38 44.23 11.01
C ASN A 129 19.97 44.83 12.28
N HIS A 130 21.30 44.85 12.32
CA HIS A 130 22.05 45.84 13.09
C HIS A 130 21.78 47.21 12.44
N THR A 131 21.01 48.06 13.11
CA THR A 131 21.08 49.50 12.89
C THR A 131 21.40 50.18 14.21
N GLN A 132 22.65 50.58 14.27
CA GLN A 132 23.25 51.53 15.18
C GLN A 132 22.81 52.93 14.70
N THR A 133 22.14 53.70 15.55
CA THR A 133 22.01 55.16 15.38
C THR A 133 22.29 55.82 16.72
N LYS A 134 23.37 56.60 16.70
CA LYS A 134 23.81 57.59 17.68
C LYS A 134 23.69 58.95 16.96
N ASP A 135 23.49 60.01 17.74
CA ASP A 135 23.43 61.44 17.35
C ASP A 135 22.04 61.85 16.77
N ASP A 136 21.30 62.85 17.26
CA ASP A 136 21.61 64.07 18.02
C ASP A 136 20.85 64.23 19.36
#